data_AF-A0A3D4MH38-F1
#
_entry.id   AF-A0A3D4MH38-F1
#
_cell.length_a   1.000
_cell.length_b   1.000
_cell.length_c   1.000
_cell.angle_alpha   90.00
_cell.angle_beta   90.00
_cell.angle_gamma   90.00
#
_symmetry.space_group_name_H-M   'P 1'
#
loop_
_entity.id
_entity.type
_entity.pdbx_description
1 polymer ?
#
loop_
_entity_poly.entity_id
_entity_poly.type
_entity_poly.pdbx_seq_one_letter_code
_entity_poly.pdbx_strand_id
1 'polypeptide(L)'
;MTERKKISLNFKPNAEAVKVEYLPGGGYVSKLDGKYHAIGKPAILSATGAEQWYEYGLRHRVGGPAMSSPDGHEEYCERGVTHRIGGHARRFPNGTKHWVQNNQLHRDDGPAIEDATGANTAYFLHGRTPSEDEMKDILARQQAREKRAREELAVPKMGNIRRRTPASPA
;
A
#
# COMPACT_ATOMS: atom_id res chain seq x y z
N MET A 1 15.43 55.35 1.00
CA MET A 1 14.18 55.20 1.76
C MET A 1 13.40 53.99 1.24
N THR A 2 13.51 52.84 1.90
CA THR A 2 12.44 51.82 1.90
C THR A 2 12.69 50.88 3.08
N GLU A 3 12.07 51.17 4.22
CA GLU A 3 12.08 50.27 5.37
C GLU A 3 11.27 49.02 5.04
N ARG A 4 11.95 47.86 5.04
CA ARG A 4 11.25 46.57 5.03
C ARG A 4 10.71 46.34 6.43
N LYS A 5 9.41 46.58 6.62
CA LYS A 5 8.66 46.15 7.82
C LYS A 5 8.96 44.67 8.07
N LYS A 6 9.70 44.37 9.13
CA LYS A 6 9.78 43.01 9.70
C LYS A 6 8.39 42.67 10.19
N ILE A 7 7.67 41.87 9.42
CA ILE A 7 6.46 41.19 9.89
C ILE A 7 6.96 40.09 10.81
N SER A 8 7.15 40.40 12.09
CA SER A 8 7.30 39.39 13.12
C SER A 8 5.96 38.67 13.25
N LEU A 9 5.75 37.66 12.41
CA LEU A 9 4.67 36.71 12.59
C LEU A 9 5.01 35.94 13.87
N ASN A 10 4.34 36.30 14.96
CA ASN A 10 4.43 35.62 16.24
C ASN A 10 3.97 34.17 16.07
N PHE A 11 4.87 33.29 15.65
CA PHE A 11 4.70 31.85 15.74
C PHE A 11 4.76 31.50 17.23
N LYS A 12 3.60 31.54 17.89
CA LYS A 12 3.44 30.82 19.16
C LYS A 12 3.58 29.34 18.81
N PRO A 13 4.61 28.61 19.29
CA PRO A 13 4.60 27.18 19.14
C PRO A 13 3.51 26.67 20.08
N ASN A 14 2.28 26.56 19.58
CA ASN A 14 1.37 25.57 20.13
C ASN A 14 1.88 24.23 19.61
N ALA A 15 3.04 23.80 20.13
CA ALA A 15 3.56 22.48 19.89
C ALA A 15 2.65 21.53 20.68
N GLU A 16 1.49 21.23 20.09
CA GLU A 16 0.61 20.18 20.57
C GLU A 16 1.47 18.91 20.69
N ALA A 17 1.74 18.50 21.92
CA ALA A 17 2.69 17.42 22.16
C ALA A 17 2.05 16.11 21.73
N VAL A 18 2.76 15.35 20.90
CA VAL A 18 2.42 13.95 20.63
C VAL A 18 2.48 13.18 21.96
N LYS A 19 1.36 12.57 22.35
CA LYS A 19 1.23 11.72 23.54
C LYS A 19 1.41 10.26 23.14
N VAL A 20 2.28 9.54 23.83
CA VAL A 20 2.49 8.10 23.62
C VAL A 20 2.07 7.35 24.88
N GLU A 21 1.19 6.36 24.70
CA GLU A 21 0.67 5.48 25.75
C GLU A 21 1.14 4.05 25.44
N TYR A 22 1.79 3.39 26.40
CA TYR A 22 2.22 2.00 26.27
C TYR A 22 1.12 1.04 26.73
N LEU A 23 0.89 -0.03 25.97
CA LEU A 23 -0.19 -0.97 26.24
C LEU A 23 0.27 -2.08 27.20
N PRO A 24 -0.62 -2.58 28.08
CA PRO A 24 -0.35 -3.79 28.85
C PRO A 24 -0.02 -4.96 27.92
N GLY A 25 1.07 -5.68 28.18
CA GLY A 25 1.53 -6.78 27.33
C GLY A 25 2.44 -6.35 26.15
N GLY A 26 2.71 -5.05 25.99
CA GLY A 26 3.64 -4.53 24.98
C GLY A 26 2.95 -3.77 23.85
N GLY A 27 3.74 -3.00 23.10
CA GLY A 27 3.22 -2.09 22.08
C GLY A 27 2.87 -0.70 22.63
N TYR A 28 2.36 0.16 21.76
CA TYR A 28 2.05 1.55 22.09
C TYR A 28 0.99 2.15 21.18
N VAL A 29 0.47 3.29 21.62
CA VAL A 29 -0.46 4.16 20.90
C VAL A 29 0.07 5.59 20.96
N SER A 30 0.13 6.27 19.81
CA SER A 30 0.59 7.64 19.64
C SER A 30 -0.55 8.53 19.16
N LYS A 31 -0.81 9.63 19.87
CA LYS A 31 -1.89 10.57 19.58
C LYS A 31 -1.39 12.02 19.56
N LEU A 32 -1.96 12.83 18.68
CA LEU A 32 -1.82 14.28 18.63
C LEU A 32 -3.23 14.87 18.69
N ASP A 33 -3.48 15.77 19.65
CA ASP A 33 -4.80 16.36 19.87
C ASP A 33 -5.94 15.31 19.94
N GLY A 34 -5.70 14.22 20.68
CA GLY A 34 -6.65 13.11 20.83
C GLY A 34 -6.81 12.19 19.61
N LYS A 35 -6.21 12.53 18.46
CA LYS A 35 -6.27 11.75 17.21
C LYS A 35 -5.01 10.89 17.04
N TYR A 36 -5.13 9.68 16.49
CA TYR A 36 -3.94 8.86 16.19
C TYR A 36 -3.02 9.58 15.22
N HIS A 37 -1.74 9.70 15.58
CA HIS A 37 -0.77 10.42 14.76
C HIS A 37 0.66 9.93 15.07
N ALA A 38 1.41 9.61 14.02
CA ALA A 38 2.86 9.45 14.06
C ALA A 38 3.45 9.65 12.65
N ILE A 39 4.67 10.19 12.57
CA ILE A 39 5.42 10.35 11.32
C ILE A 39 6.57 9.34 11.30
N GLY A 40 6.71 8.60 10.19
CA GLY A 40 7.81 7.65 9.97
C GLY A 40 7.75 6.35 10.78
N LYS A 41 6.71 6.17 11.62
CA LYS A 41 6.47 4.97 12.42
C LYS A 41 4.96 4.73 12.56
N PRO A 42 4.52 3.52 12.94
CA PRO A 42 3.11 3.30 13.20
C PRO A 42 2.63 4.20 14.36
N ALA A 43 1.39 4.68 14.26
CA ALA A 43 0.74 5.36 15.37
C ALA A 43 0.21 4.35 16.41
N ILE A 44 -0.02 3.10 16.00
CA ILE A 44 -0.42 2.01 16.89
C ILE A 44 0.46 0.79 16.58
N LEU A 45 1.11 0.25 17.60
CA LEU A 45 1.77 -1.04 17.57
C LEU A 45 1.15 -1.91 18.66
N SER A 46 0.55 -3.04 18.30
CA SER A 46 0.00 -3.98 19.28
C SER A 46 1.10 -4.85 19.91
N ALA A 47 0.81 -5.45 21.06
CA ALA A 47 1.64 -6.47 21.68
C ALA A 47 1.95 -7.65 20.74
N THR A 48 1.03 -7.96 19.82
CA THR A 48 1.18 -9.05 18.85
C THR A 48 2.01 -8.65 17.63
N GLY A 49 2.38 -7.37 17.48
CA GLY A 49 3.14 -6.86 16.34
C GLY A 49 2.28 -6.36 15.17
N ALA A 50 0.97 -6.15 15.38
CA ALA A 50 0.13 -5.49 14.40
C ALA A 50 0.43 -3.98 14.39
N GLU A 51 0.65 -3.43 13.21
CA GLU A 51 0.97 -2.03 12.98
C GLU A 51 -0.21 -1.30 12.35
N GLN A 52 -0.48 -0.08 12.81
CA GLN A 52 -1.40 0.83 12.14
C GLN A 52 -0.80 2.24 12.05
N TRP A 53 -0.85 2.80 10.86
CA TRP A 53 -0.23 4.05 10.49
C TRP A 53 -1.31 5.13 10.33
N TYR A 54 -1.16 6.21 11.08
CA TYR A 54 -2.10 7.32 11.06
C TYR A 54 -1.35 8.65 11.05
N GLU A 55 -1.89 9.59 10.27
CA GLU A 55 -1.46 10.98 10.26
C GLU A 55 -2.68 11.87 10.52
N TYR A 56 -2.66 12.58 11.65
CA TYR A 56 -3.74 13.50 12.09
C TYR A 56 -5.12 12.83 12.15
N GLY A 57 -5.17 11.56 12.59
CA GLY A 57 -6.38 10.76 12.72
C GLY A 57 -6.80 10.03 11.45
N LEU A 58 -6.15 10.27 10.31
CA LEU A 58 -6.43 9.58 9.05
C LEU A 58 -5.46 8.42 8.86
N ARG A 59 -5.97 7.24 8.53
CA ARG A 59 -5.12 6.08 8.19
C ARG A 59 -4.31 6.43 6.93
N HIS A 60 -2.98 6.38 7.03
CA HIS A 60 -2.10 6.87 5.98
C HIS A 60 -0.72 6.23 6.05
N ARG A 61 -0.26 5.68 4.92
CA ARG A 61 1.14 5.30 4.70
C ARG A 61 1.44 5.29 3.21
N VAL A 62 2.50 5.99 2.80
CA VAL A 62 3.01 5.94 1.42
C VAL A 62 3.95 4.74 1.26
N GLY A 63 3.79 3.98 0.17
CA GLY A 63 4.70 2.91 -0.22
C GLY A 63 4.60 1.61 0.58
N GLY A 64 3.69 1.51 1.54
CA GLY A 64 3.48 0.29 2.33
C GLY A 64 2.07 0.19 2.92
N PRO A 65 1.75 -0.93 3.58
CA PRO A 65 0.44 -1.11 4.18
C PRO A 65 0.27 -0.16 5.38
N ALA A 66 -0.82 0.61 5.37
CA ALA A 66 -1.19 1.46 6.49
C ALA A 66 -1.75 0.67 7.67
N MET A 67 -2.14 -0.59 7.44
CA MET A 67 -2.42 -1.57 8.48
C MET A 67 -1.81 -2.91 8.09
N SER A 68 -1.07 -3.53 9.00
CA SER A 68 -0.54 -4.88 8.80
C SER A 68 -0.58 -5.68 10.08
N SER A 69 -0.93 -6.96 9.98
CA SER A 69 -0.96 -7.89 11.10
C SER A 69 -0.07 -9.11 10.82
N PRO A 70 0.51 -9.75 11.85
CA PRO A 70 1.36 -10.93 11.68
C PRO A 70 0.68 -12.14 11.03
N ASP A 71 -0.66 -12.20 11.09
CA ASP A 71 -1.47 -13.21 10.41
C ASP A 71 -1.50 -13.03 8.88
N GLY A 72 -0.91 -11.95 8.36
CA GLY A 72 -0.83 -11.64 6.94
C GLY A 72 -1.95 -10.75 6.42
N HIS A 73 -2.79 -10.19 7.30
CA HIS A 73 -3.69 -9.10 6.90
C HIS A 73 -2.89 -7.85 6.55
N GLU A 74 -3.15 -7.26 5.38
CA GLU A 74 -2.55 -6.01 4.94
C GLU A 74 -3.61 -5.11 4.31
N GLU A 75 -3.57 -3.82 4.61
CA GLU A 75 -4.41 -2.81 3.96
C GLU A 75 -3.60 -1.55 3.65
N TYR A 76 -3.68 -1.11 2.40
CA TYR A 76 -3.01 0.08 1.87
C TYR A 76 -3.99 1.25 1.86
N CYS A 77 -3.63 2.32 2.59
CA CYS A 77 -4.44 3.53 2.65
C CYS A 77 -3.54 4.76 2.62
N GLU A 78 -3.98 5.78 1.91
CA GLU A 78 -3.37 7.11 1.98
C GLU A 78 -4.46 8.13 2.31
N ARG A 79 -4.26 8.89 3.38
CA ARG A 79 -5.15 9.99 3.81
C ARG A 79 -6.61 9.54 3.99
N GLY A 80 -6.80 8.34 4.53
CA GLY A 80 -8.12 7.72 4.76
C GLY A 80 -8.74 7.06 3.53
N VAL A 81 -8.05 7.06 2.38
CA VAL A 81 -8.52 6.41 1.15
C VAL A 81 -7.75 5.13 0.92
N THR A 82 -8.47 4.01 0.93
CA THR A 82 -7.96 2.68 0.57
C THR A 82 -7.70 2.65 -0.92
N HIS A 83 -6.43 2.50 -1.28
CA HIS A 83 -6.00 2.38 -2.67
C HIS A 83 -4.58 1.81 -2.74
N ARG A 84 -4.23 1.26 -3.92
CA ARG A 84 -2.84 0.92 -4.25
C ARG A 84 -2.66 0.93 -5.76
N ILE A 85 -1.57 1.53 -6.24
CA ILE A 85 -1.20 1.51 -7.66
C ILE A 85 -0.55 0.15 -7.97
N GLY A 86 -1.01 -0.50 -9.04
CA GLY A 86 -0.37 -1.71 -9.57
C GLY A 86 -0.50 -2.98 -8.72
N GLY A 87 -1.36 -2.98 -7.70
CA GLY A 87 -1.53 -4.15 -6.82
C GLY A 87 -2.82 -4.11 -6.02
N HIS A 88 -3.08 -5.18 -5.27
CA HIS A 88 -4.23 -5.25 -4.37
C HIS A 88 -4.06 -4.27 -3.21
N ALA A 89 -5.15 -3.61 -2.83
CA ALA A 89 -5.17 -2.68 -1.71
C ALA A 89 -5.44 -3.40 -0.38
N ARG A 90 -6.03 -4.60 -0.41
CA ARG A 90 -6.20 -5.46 0.77
C ARG A 90 -5.73 -6.88 0.51
N ARG A 91 -5.13 -7.50 1.51
CA ARG A 91 -4.83 -8.93 1.58
C ARG A 91 -5.31 -9.46 2.91
N PHE A 92 -5.96 -10.61 2.89
CA PHE A 92 -6.48 -11.26 4.09
C PHE A 92 -5.61 -12.47 4.47
N PRO A 93 -5.66 -12.93 5.73
CA PRO A 93 -4.87 -14.08 6.20
C PRO A 93 -5.12 -15.36 5.40
N ASN A 94 -6.35 -15.55 4.90
CA ASN A 94 -6.72 -16.69 4.04
C ASN A 94 -6.14 -16.59 2.61
N GLY A 95 -5.37 -15.55 2.30
CA GLY A 95 -4.76 -15.30 1.00
C GLY A 95 -5.66 -14.58 -0.02
N THR A 96 -6.93 -14.29 0.33
CA THR A 96 -7.82 -13.48 -0.51
C THR A 96 -7.25 -12.06 -0.69
N LYS A 97 -7.34 -11.54 -1.90
CA LYS A 97 -6.85 -10.21 -2.29
C LYS A 97 -8.00 -9.39 -2.84
N HIS A 98 -8.12 -8.14 -2.39
CA HIS A 98 -9.06 -7.18 -2.96
C HIS A 98 -8.31 -6.03 -3.62
N TRP A 99 -8.66 -5.75 -4.87
CA TRP A 99 -8.27 -4.54 -5.58
C TRP A 99 -9.31 -3.46 -5.31
N VAL A 100 -8.85 -2.37 -4.71
CA VAL A 100 -9.70 -1.27 -4.26
C VAL A 100 -9.09 0.02 -4.79
N GLN A 101 -9.92 0.87 -5.37
CA GLN A 101 -9.57 2.23 -5.76
C GLN A 101 -10.63 3.18 -5.19
N ASN A 102 -10.20 4.26 -4.54
CA ASN A 102 -11.11 5.24 -3.94
C ASN A 102 -12.18 4.59 -3.04
N ASN A 103 -11.75 3.68 -2.16
CA ASN A 103 -12.61 2.90 -1.25
C ASN A 103 -13.63 1.96 -1.92
N GLN A 104 -13.55 1.73 -3.23
CA GLN A 104 -14.46 0.87 -3.98
C GLN A 104 -13.70 -0.28 -4.63
N LEU A 105 -14.30 -1.48 -4.67
CA LEU A 105 -13.74 -2.59 -5.43
C LEU A 105 -13.62 -2.20 -6.89
N HIS A 106 -12.42 -2.31 -7.44
CA HIS A 106 -12.12 -1.89 -8.80
C HIS A 106 -10.86 -2.59 -9.30
N ARG A 107 -10.94 -3.16 -10.51
CA ARG A 107 -9.77 -3.58 -11.26
C ARG A 107 -10.09 -3.58 -12.75
N ASP A 108 -9.23 -2.99 -13.58
CA ASP A 108 -9.43 -2.87 -15.01
C ASP A 108 -8.83 -4.04 -15.81
N ASP A 109 -8.00 -4.88 -15.19
CA ASP A 109 -7.23 -5.92 -15.86
C ASP A 109 -7.40 -7.32 -15.22
N GLY A 110 -8.53 -7.55 -14.56
CA GLY A 110 -8.88 -8.84 -13.98
C GLY A 110 -9.92 -8.71 -12.86
N PRO A 111 -10.04 -9.72 -11.99
CA PRO A 111 -11.02 -9.70 -10.93
C PRO A 111 -10.60 -8.76 -9.80
N ALA A 112 -11.57 -8.03 -9.25
CA ALA A 112 -11.36 -7.15 -8.10
C ALA A 112 -11.32 -7.91 -6.77
N ILE A 113 -11.81 -9.15 -6.73
CA ILE A 113 -11.62 -10.10 -5.62
C ILE A 113 -11.05 -11.39 -6.19
N GLU A 114 -9.99 -11.89 -5.58
CA GLU A 114 -9.34 -13.15 -5.95
C GLU A 114 -9.02 -13.92 -4.67
N ASP A 115 -9.45 -15.18 -4.57
CA ASP A 115 -9.04 -16.04 -3.46
C ASP A 115 -7.57 -16.51 -3.62
N ALA A 116 -7.06 -17.25 -2.64
CA ALA A 116 -5.67 -17.73 -2.68
C ALA A 116 -5.38 -18.70 -3.83
N THR A 117 -6.42 -19.33 -4.39
CA THR A 117 -6.30 -20.35 -5.44
C THR A 117 -6.48 -19.79 -6.85
N GLY A 118 -7.12 -18.62 -6.95
CA GLY A 118 -7.58 -18.05 -8.23
C GLY A 118 -8.85 -18.71 -8.76
N ALA A 119 -9.43 -19.70 -8.08
CA ALA A 119 -10.62 -20.41 -8.53
C ALA A 119 -11.90 -19.60 -8.30
N ASN A 120 -12.00 -18.90 -7.16
CA ASN A 120 -13.12 -18.01 -6.89
C ASN A 120 -12.69 -16.56 -7.10
N THR A 121 -13.34 -15.91 -8.06
CA THR A 121 -13.05 -14.53 -8.45
C THR A 121 -14.33 -13.74 -8.65
N ALA A 122 -14.28 -12.44 -8.37
CA ALA A 122 -15.38 -11.53 -8.64
C ALA A 122 -14.86 -10.23 -9.27
N TYR A 123 -15.58 -9.75 -10.27
CA TYR A 123 -15.21 -8.59 -11.07
C TYR A 123 -16.04 -7.38 -10.65
N PHE A 124 -15.37 -6.25 -10.44
CA PHE A 124 -16.00 -4.99 -10.10
C PHE A 124 -15.26 -3.85 -10.79
N LEU A 125 -16.02 -2.87 -11.28
CA LEU A 125 -15.50 -1.63 -11.81
C LEU A 125 -16.19 -0.49 -11.08
N HIS A 126 -15.42 0.29 -10.30
CA HIS A 126 -15.96 1.40 -9.49
C HIS A 126 -17.11 0.95 -8.57
N GLY A 127 -16.91 -0.15 -7.85
CA GLY A 127 -17.84 -0.64 -6.84
C GLY A 127 -19.11 -1.32 -7.38
N ARG A 128 -19.29 -1.41 -8.71
CA ARG A 128 -20.43 -2.09 -9.33
C ARG A 128 -20.01 -3.26 -10.21
N THR A 129 -20.98 -4.11 -10.55
CA THR A 129 -20.78 -5.15 -11.56
C THR A 129 -20.53 -4.50 -12.93
N PRO A 130 -19.49 -4.93 -13.68
CA PRO A 130 -19.23 -4.42 -15.03
C PRO A 130 -20.36 -4.78 -16.00
N SER A 131 -20.58 -3.94 -17.01
CA SER A 131 -21.41 -4.29 -18.17
C SER A 131 -20.74 -5.37 -19.03
N GLU A 132 -21.44 -5.91 -20.02
CA GLU A 132 -20.87 -6.90 -20.92
C GLU A 132 -19.66 -6.35 -21.70
N ASP A 133 -19.75 -5.12 -22.19
CA ASP A 133 -18.66 -4.50 -22.95
C ASP A 133 -17.46 -4.16 -22.05
N GLU A 134 -17.71 -3.73 -20.82
CA GLU A 134 -16.64 -3.53 -19.83
C GLU A 134 -15.98 -4.86 -19.45
N MET A 135 -16.78 -5.92 -19.28
CA MET A 135 -16.25 -7.26 -19.00
C MET A 135 -15.36 -7.76 -20.14
N LYS A 136 -15.73 -7.52 -21.40
CA LYS A 136 -14.90 -7.87 -22.56
C LYS A 136 -13.54 -7.15 -22.53
N ASP A 137 -13.52 -5.86 -22.21
CA ASP A 137 -12.28 -5.09 -22.08
C ASP A 137 -11.41 -5.61 -20.92
N ILE A 138 -12.01 -5.86 -19.74
CA ILE A 138 -11.29 -6.39 -18.58
C ILE A 138 -10.63 -7.74 -18.91
N LEU A 139 -11.37 -8.66 -19.54
CA LEU A 139 -10.85 -9.98 -19.91
C LEU A 139 -9.76 -9.89 -20.98
N ALA A 140 -9.90 -9.00 -21.97
CA ALA A 140 -8.87 -8.77 -22.98
C ALA A 140 -7.56 -8.27 -22.35
N ARG A 141 -7.65 -7.34 -21.39
CA ARG A 141 -6.49 -6.83 -20.63
C ARG A 141 -5.88 -7.91 -19.74
N GLN A 142 -6.69 -8.71 -19.07
CA GLN A 142 -6.24 -9.85 -18.29
C GLN A 142 -5.43 -10.84 -19.15
N GLN A 143 -5.98 -11.24 -20.31
CA GLN A 143 -5.30 -12.13 -21.25
C GLN A 143 -3.99 -11.53 -21.76
N ALA A 144 -3.97 -10.24 -22.09
CA ALA A 144 -2.75 -9.55 -22.53
C ALA A 144 -1.67 -9.55 -21.43
N ARG A 145 -2.06 -9.31 -20.17
CA ARG A 145 -1.15 -9.38 -19.02
C ARG A 145 -0.60 -10.79 -18.82
N GLU A 146 -1.45 -11.81 -18.85
CA GLU A 146 -1.06 -13.21 -18.68
C GLU A 146 -0.15 -13.69 -19.81
N LYS A 147 -0.46 -13.31 -21.06
CA LYS A 147 0.39 -13.58 -22.22
C LYS A 147 1.76 -12.95 -22.06
N ARG A 148 1.83 -11.67 -21.69
CA ARG A 148 3.10 -10.98 -21.41
C ARG A 148 3.89 -11.69 -20.31
N ALA A 149 3.24 -12.06 -19.20
CA ALA A 149 3.89 -12.76 -18.10
C ALA A 149 4.46 -14.13 -18.53
N ARG A 150 3.71 -14.85 -19.37
CA ARG A 150 4.16 -16.13 -19.94
C ARG A 150 5.35 -15.95 -20.89
N GLU A 151 5.31 -14.94 -21.76
CA GLU A 151 6.41 -14.63 -22.67
C GLU A 151 7.67 -14.22 -21.90
N GLU A 152 7.54 -13.42 -20.85
CA GLU A 152 8.64 -13.02 -19.97
C GLU A 152 9.30 -14.23 -19.29
N LEU A 153 8.50 -15.19 -18.80
CA LEU A 153 8.99 -16.45 -18.25
C LEU A 153 9.69 -17.35 -19.29
N ALA A 154 9.34 -17.21 -20.57
CA ALA A 154 9.92 -17.98 -21.65
C ALA A 154 11.27 -17.43 -22.14
N VAL A 155 11.65 -16.19 -21.78
CA VAL A 155 12.96 -15.63 -22.10
C VAL A 155 14.04 -16.35 -21.29
N PRO A 156 15.02 -17.03 -21.92
CA PRO A 156 16.11 -17.64 -21.20
C PRO A 156 16.87 -16.56 -20.43
N LYS A 157 16.96 -16.69 -19.11
CA LYS A 157 17.86 -15.85 -18.30
C LYS A 157 19.26 -16.08 -18.86
N MET A 158 19.81 -15.11 -19.60
CA MET A 158 21.19 -15.18 -20.08
C MET A 158 22.07 -15.38 -18.85
N GLY A 159 22.55 -16.61 -18.68
CA GLY A 159 23.40 -16.98 -17.57
C GLY A 159 24.61 -16.07 -17.53
N ASN A 160 24.97 -15.62 -16.33
CA ASN A 160 26.17 -14.82 -16.07
C ASN A 160 27.34 -15.30 -16.93
N ILE A 161 27.65 -14.55 -18.00
CA ILE A 161 28.91 -14.68 -18.71
C ILE A 161 29.96 -14.27 -17.69
N ARG A 162 30.55 -15.26 -17.00
CA ARG A 162 31.77 -15.05 -16.24
C ARG A 162 32.79 -14.55 -17.25
N ARG A 163 33.06 -13.24 -17.25
CA ARG A 163 34.18 -12.66 -17.99
C ARG A 163 35.41 -13.37 -17.46
N ARG A 164 35.97 -14.32 -18.23
CA ARG A 164 37.30 -14.82 -17.97
C ARG A 164 38.23 -13.63 -18.17
N THR A 165 38.76 -13.08 -17.08
CA THR A 165 39.88 -12.16 -17.14
C THR A 165 41.03 -12.88 -17.83
N PRO A 166 41.60 -12.33 -18.92
CA PRO A 166 42.79 -12.93 -19.52
C PRO A 166 43.95 -12.83 -18.51
N ALA A 167 44.65 -13.94 -18.31
CA ALA A 167 45.84 -14.00 -17.47
C ALA A 167 46.92 -13.08 -18.06
N SER A 168 47.53 -12.27 -17.21
CA SER A 168 48.66 -11.41 -17.55
C SER A 168 49.88 -12.30 -17.87
N PRO A 169 50.58 -12.11 -19.00
CA PRO A 169 51.80 -12.87 -19.27
C PRO A 169 52.95 -12.37 -18.39
N ALA A 170 53.87 -13.30 -18.10
CA ALA A 170 55.04 -13.15 -17.24
C ALA A 170 56.14 -12.28 -17.83
#